data_AF-A0A3D4NJ72-F1
#
_entry.id   AF-A0A3D4NJ72-F1
#
_cell.length_a   1.000
_cell.length_b   1.000
_cell.length_c   1.000
_cell.angle_alpha   90.00
_cell.angle_beta   90.00
_cell.angle_gamma   90.00
#
_symmetry.space_group_name_H-M   'P 1'
#
loop_
_entity.id
_entity.type
_entity.pdbx_description
1 polymer ?
#
loop_
_entity_poly.entity_id
_entity_poly.type
_entity_poly.pdbx_seq_one_letter_code
_entity_poly.pdbx_strand_id
1 'polypeptide(L)'
;MLLDNPSLQPKWAVKKDDQWKVVQRRPPFVMSLSQYVASSFKYLSNHSASAVARAVFNQTSHFAAINAHGLALMSRTFHHWLDRTSTAAPRRELADPLMMLPALPTTLSGTETIISLPTPSARALQRLDFDPGRIPQEWNEYVANAPGASLRRLFSTVLEHNGYVVNRTSRILSEDALLFHREGLDAVFVLRFPVTTLLGNMKRHAAPGSELNDPAYRARIGEAQWQELSNRLDLDKVIYLLGSTQPISSDQTTLVIVREG
;
A
#
# COMPACT_ATOMS: atom_id res chain seq x y z
N MET A 1 -12.60 -23.59 -9.09
CA MET A 1 -12.08 -24.35 -10.25
C MET A 1 -10.58 -24.62 -10.18
N LEU A 2 -9.69 -23.60 -10.13
CA LEU A 2 -8.22 -23.82 -10.12
C LEU A 2 -7.67 -24.36 -8.79
N LEU A 3 -8.36 -24.10 -7.68
CA LEU A 3 -8.04 -24.67 -6.37
C LEU A 3 -8.58 -26.10 -6.23
N ASP A 4 -9.81 -26.33 -6.70
CA ASP A 4 -10.50 -27.61 -6.58
C ASP A 4 -9.92 -28.68 -7.52
N ASN A 5 -9.30 -28.26 -8.63
CA ASN A 5 -8.65 -29.14 -9.58
C ASN A 5 -7.23 -28.62 -9.94
N PRO A 6 -6.23 -28.83 -9.06
CA PRO A 6 -4.88 -28.32 -9.26
C PRO A 6 -4.20 -28.81 -10.56
N SER A 7 -4.61 -29.98 -11.07
CA SER A 7 -4.11 -30.54 -12.34
C SER A 7 -4.50 -29.70 -13.56
N LEU A 8 -5.59 -28.91 -13.48
CA LEU A 8 -6.07 -28.04 -14.55
C LEU A 8 -5.44 -26.65 -14.53
N GLN A 9 -4.51 -26.38 -13.59
CA GLN A 9 -3.79 -25.13 -13.59
C GLN A 9 -2.84 -25.03 -14.78
N PRO A 10 -2.73 -23.83 -15.40
CA PRO A 10 -1.78 -23.60 -16.48
C PRO A 10 -0.35 -23.85 -15.99
N LYS A 11 0.45 -24.61 -16.74
CA LYS A 11 1.85 -24.92 -16.40
C LYS A 11 2.77 -24.28 -17.43
N TRP A 12 3.89 -23.67 -16.99
CA TRP A 12 4.91 -23.27 -17.96
C TRP A 12 5.62 -24.47 -18.54
N ALA A 13 5.52 -24.59 -19.86
CA ALA A 13 6.33 -25.47 -20.66
C ALA A 13 7.21 -24.66 -21.60
N VAL A 14 8.44 -25.10 -21.78
CA VAL A 14 9.33 -24.62 -22.83
C VAL A 14 9.59 -25.76 -23.81
N LYS A 15 9.73 -25.44 -25.09
CA LYS A 15 10.10 -26.42 -26.10
C LYS A 15 11.62 -26.61 -26.06
N LYS A 16 12.09 -27.80 -25.73
CA LYS A 16 13.51 -28.18 -25.69
C LYS A 16 13.68 -29.52 -26.37
N ASP A 17 14.60 -29.59 -27.34
CA ASP A 17 14.86 -30.81 -28.14
C ASP A 17 13.59 -31.30 -28.87
N ASP A 18 12.84 -30.36 -29.45
CA ASP A 18 11.54 -30.57 -30.09
C ASP A 18 10.41 -31.11 -29.17
N GLN A 19 10.66 -31.24 -27.87
CA GLN A 19 9.67 -31.69 -26.88
C GLN A 19 9.27 -30.60 -25.89
N TRP A 20 7.99 -30.56 -25.52
CA TRP A 20 7.50 -29.67 -24.46
C TRP A 20 7.93 -30.21 -23.10
N LYS A 21 8.74 -29.43 -22.37
CA LYS A 21 9.16 -29.74 -21.00
C LYS A 21 8.57 -28.71 -20.05
N VAL A 22 7.83 -29.19 -19.04
CA VAL A 22 7.32 -28.34 -17.97
C VAL A 22 8.50 -27.89 -17.11
N VAL A 23 8.72 -26.58 -17.01
CA VAL A 23 9.82 -25.97 -16.24
C VAL A 23 9.41 -25.53 -14.85
N GLN A 24 8.10 -25.42 -14.62
CA GLN A 24 7.57 -24.93 -13.36
C GLN A 24 7.62 -26.02 -12.29
N ARG A 25 8.33 -25.74 -11.17
CA ARG A 25 8.47 -26.69 -10.05
C ARG A 25 7.26 -26.70 -9.09
N ARG A 26 6.45 -25.63 -9.09
CA ARG A 26 5.30 -25.46 -8.17
C ARG A 26 4.07 -24.99 -8.96
N PRO A 27 2.84 -25.35 -8.54
CA PRO A 27 1.62 -24.81 -9.15
C PRO A 27 1.62 -23.27 -9.12
N PRO A 28 1.09 -22.59 -10.15
CA PRO A 28 1.04 -21.13 -10.17
C PRO A 28 0.20 -20.52 -9.04
N PHE A 29 -0.84 -21.23 -8.56
CA PHE A 29 -1.71 -20.77 -7.48
C PHE A 29 -2.06 -21.92 -6.53
N VAL A 30 -1.79 -21.78 -5.24
CA VAL A 30 -2.15 -22.80 -4.22
C VAL A 30 -3.20 -22.30 -3.23
N MET A 31 -3.58 -21.02 -3.33
CA MET A 31 -4.62 -20.37 -2.55
C MET A 31 -5.36 -19.35 -3.44
N SER A 32 -6.47 -18.79 -2.96
CA SER A 32 -7.19 -17.75 -3.71
C SER A 32 -6.34 -16.49 -3.85
N LEU A 33 -6.63 -15.66 -4.85
CA LEU A 33 -5.86 -14.42 -5.08
C LEU A 33 -5.93 -13.47 -3.86
N SER A 34 -7.09 -13.38 -3.21
CA SER A 34 -7.25 -12.59 -1.98
C SER A 34 -6.54 -13.21 -0.78
N GLN A 35 -6.43 -14.54 -0.71
CA GLN A 35 -5.64 -15.22 0.31
C GLN A 35 -4.14 -14.94 0.14
N TYR A 36 -3.62 -14.93 -1.09
CA TYR A 36 -2.24 -14.50 -1.34
C TYR A 36 -1.98 -13.10 -0.77
N VAL A 37 -2.87 -12.14 -1.02
CA VAL A 37 -2.75 -10.78 -0.47
C VAL A 37 -2.83 -10.79 1.06
N ALA A 38 -3.83 -11.46 1.64
CA ALA A 38 -4.03 -11.50 3.09
C ALA A 38 -2.87 -12.19 3.83
N SER A 39 -2.21 -13.17 3.21
CA SER A 39 -1.03 -13.84 3.75
C SER A 39 0.24 -12.99 3.62
N SER A 40 0.34 -12.14 2.59
CA SER A 40 1.49 -11.25 2.39
C SER A 40 1.42 -9.97 3.22
N PHE A 41 0.22 -9.44 3.47
CA PHE A 41 0.04 -8.14 4.12
C PHE A 41 -0.81 -8.26 5.38
N LYS A 42 -0.16 -8.03 6.53
CA LYS A 42 -0.79 -8.15 7.84
C LYS A 42 -1.86 -7.08 8.05
N TYR A 43 -2.89 -7.47 8.78
CA TYR A 43 -3.99 -6.62 9.23
C TYR A 43 -4.92 -6.08 8.14
N LEU A 44 -4.67 -6.36 6.85
CA LEU A 44 -5.64 -5.97 5.82
C LEU A 44 -7.01 -6.59 6.09
N SER A 45 -8.03 -5.76 5.92
CA SER A 45 -9.42 -6.20 5.86
C SER A 45 -9.66 -7.11 4.65
N ASN A 46 -10.67 -7.97 4.74
CA ASN A 46 -10.99 -8.94 3.69
C ASN A 46 -11.38 -8.26 2.36
N HIS A 47 -12.08 -7.12 2.43
CA HIS A 47 -12.46 -6.37 1.24
C HIS A 47 -11.24 -5.69 0.59
N SER A 48 -10.33 -5.13 1.39
CA SER A 48 -9.08 -4.55 0.87
C SER A 48 -8.20 -5.62 0.21
N ALA A 49 -8.07 -6.80 0.83
CA ALA A 49 -7.33 -7.91 0.22
C ALA A 49 -7.94 -8.35 -1.12
N SER A 50 -9.28 -8.37 -1.21
CA SER A 50 -10.01 -8.69 -2.44
C SER A 50 -9.85 -7.59 -3.51
N ALA A 51 -9.88 -6.31 -3.12
CA ALA A 51 -9.69 -5.18 -4.02
C ALA A 51 -8.28 -5.16 -4.62
N VAL A 52 -7.24 -5.43 -3.80
CA VAL A 52 -5.85 -5.56 -4.27
C VAL A 52 -5.71 -6.72 -5.23
N ALA A 53 -6.23 -7.90 -4.88
CA ALA A 53 -6.18 -9.08 -5.75
C ALA A 53 -6.85 -8.82 -7.12
N ARG A 54 -8.00 -8.14 -7.12
CA ARG A 54 -8.68 -7.72 -8.34
C ARG A 54 -7.88 -6.69 -9.13
N ALA A 55 -7.23 -5.74 -8.46
CA ALA A 55 -6.39 -4.75 -9.11
C ALA A 55 -5.20 -5.41 -9.82
N VAL A 56 -4.55 -6.41 -9.20
CA VAL A 56 -3.51 -7.22 -9.85
C VAL A 56 -4.06 -7.89 -11.10
N PHE A 57 -5.20 -8.59 -10.97
CA PHE A 57 -5.83 -9.28 -12.10
C PHE A 57 -6.13 -8.33 -13.28
N ASN A 58 -6.73 -7.17 -13.01
CA ASN A 58 -7.06 -6.18 -14.05
C ASN A 58 -5.79 -5.66 -14.73
N GLN A 59 -4.76 -5.37 -13.93
CA GLN A 59 -3.46 -4.88 -14.37
C GLN A 59 -2.67 -5.89 -15.22
N THR A 60 -2.84 -7.19 -14.98
CA THR A 60 -2.17 -8.26 -15.74
C THR A 60 -2.98 -8.73 -16.94
N SER A 61 -4.29 -8.47 -16.97
CA SER A 61 -5.19 -8.92 -18.04
C SER A 61 -5.43 -7.87 -19.12
N HIS A 62 -4.94 -6.63 -18.95
CA HIS A 62 -5.10 -5.52 -19.92
C HIS A 62 -6.54 -5.33 -20.44
N PHE A 63 -7.55 -5.55 -19.58
CA PHE A 63 -8.99 -5.51 -19.93
C PHE A 63 -9.46 -6.54 -20.98
N ALA A 64 -8.65 -7.55 -21.27
CA ALA A 64 -8.98 -8.69 -22.13
C ALA A 64 -9.06 -10.00 -21.32
N ALA A 65 -9.31 -11.13 -22.00
CA ALA A 65 -9.16 -12.44 -21.40
C ALA A 65 -7.70 -12.66 -20.98
N ILE A 66 -7.48 -13.16 -19.76
CA ILE A 66 -6.14 -13.38 -19.22
C ILE A 66 -5.38 -14.40 -20.10
N ASN A 67 -4.20 -14.01 -20.59
CA ASN A 67 -3.35 -14.87 -21.39
C ASN A 67 -2.24 -15.51 -20.53
N ALA A 68 -1.41 -16.36 -21.15
CA ALA A 68 -0.31 -17.03 -20.45
C ALA A 68 0.69 -16.06 -19.81
N HIS A 69 0.95 -14.91 -20.43
CA HIS A 69 1.83 -13.88 -19.88
C HIS A 69 1.22 -13.18 -18.67
N GLY A 70 -0.06 -12.82 -18.72
CA GLY A 70 -0.78 -12.22 -17.60
C GLY A 70 -0.85 -13.15 -16.40
N LEU A 71 -1.12 -14.44 -16.61
CA LEU A 71 -1.04 -15.47 -15.58
C LEU A 71 0.35 -15.57 -14.95
N ALA A 72 1.40 -15.43 -15.77
CA ALA A 72 2.79 -15.44 -15.31
C ALA A 72 3.14 -14.29 -14.41
N LEU A 73 2.82 -13.09 -14.88
CA LEU A 73 3.06 -11.87 -14.14
C LEU A 73 2.27 -11.89 -12.83
N MET A 74 1.02 -12.34 -12.85
CA MET A 74 0.18 -12.46 -11.66
C MET A 74 0.74 -13.46 -10.64
N SER A 75 1.08 -14.67 -11.07
CA SER A 75 1.67 -15.68 -10.18
C SER A 75 3.00 -15.20 -9.59
N ARG A 76 3.89 -14.61 -10.40
CA ARG A 76 5.14 -14.02 -9.92
C ARG A 76 4.92 -12.90 -8.91
N THR A 77 3.93 -12.03 -9.15
CA THR A 77 3.57 -10.92 -8.25
C THR A 77 3.19 -11.44 -6.86
N PHE A 78 2.28 -12.42 -6.80
CA PHE A 78 1.85 -12.97 -5.51
C PHE A 78 2.96 -13.74 -4.79
N HIS A 79 3.78 -14.52 -5.52
CA HIS A 79 4.92 -15.21 -4.91
C HIS A 79 5.99 -14.23 -4.42
N HIS A 80 6.24 -13.15 -5.15
CA HIS A 80 7.12 -12.07 -4.69
C HIS A 80 6.60 -11.45 -3.39
N TRP A 81 5.31 -11.18 -3.26
CA TRP A 81 4.78 -10.62 -2.02
C TRP A 81 4.85 -11.58 -0.83
N LEU A 82 4.70 -12.90 -1.04
CA LEU A 82 4.88 -13.89 0.02
C LEU A 82 6.34 -14.06 0.42
N ASP A 83 7.25 -14.04 -0.55
CA ASP A 83 8.69 -14.17 -0.32
C ASP A 83 9.46 -13.27 -1.27
N ARG A 84 9.75 -12.07 -0.77
CA ARG A 84 10.47 -11.02 -1.50
C ARG A 84 11.95 -11.34 -1.70
N THR A 85 12.49 -12.31 -0.95
CA THR A 85 13.92 -12.66 -1.00
C THR A 85 14.22 -13.71 -2.07
N SER A 86 13.31 -14.66 -2.29
CA SER A 86 13.53 -15.75 -3.26
C SER A 86 12.96 -15.46 -4.65
N THR A 87 12.00 -14.52 -4.74
CA THR A 87 11.30 -14.24 -5.99
C THR A 87 11.59 -12.82 -6.47
N ALA A 88 12.15 -12.72 -7.67
CA ALA A 88 12.45 -11.44 -8.30
C ALA A 88 11.21 -10.55 -8.42
N ALA A 89 11.36 -9.27 -8.08
CA ALA A 89 10.28 -8.28 -8.10
C ALA A 89 9.58 -8.24 -9.48
N PRO A 90 8.25 -8.11 -9.54
CA PRO A 90 7.54 -7.86 -10.78
C PRO A 90 7.83 -6.44 -11.28
N ARG A 91 7.08 -5.97 -12.30
CA ARG A 91 7.11 -4.56 -12.70
C ARG A 91 6.82 -3.64 -11.50
N ARG A 92 7.37 -2.42 -11.53
CA ARG A 92 7.37 -1.48 -10.39
C ARG A 92 5.97 -1.25 -9.81
N GLU A 93 4.94 -1.14 -10.65
CA GLU A 93 3.56 -0.86 -10.22
C GLU A 93 2.93 -2.02 -9.44
N LEU A 94 3.42 -3.25 -9.64
CA LEU A 94 2.96 -4.47 -8.97
C LEU A 94 3.86 -4.89 -7.81
N ALA A 95 4.95 -4.16 -7.55
CA ALA A 95 5.92 -4.55 -6.53
C ALA A 95 5.34 -4.39 -5.11
N ASP A 96 4.36 -3.52 -4.91
CA ASP A 96 3.69 -3.32 -3.62
C ASP A 96 2.27 -2.73 -3.79
N PRO A 97 1.27 -3.13 -2.97
CA PRO A 97 -0.08 -2.56 -3.00
C PRO A 97 -0.16 -1.04 -2.87
N LEU A 98 0.77 -0.40 -2.14
CA LEU A 98 0.80 1.06 -2.04
C LEU A 98 1.15 1.73 -3.38
N MET A 99 1.92 1.06 -4.23
CA MET A 99 2.24 1.53 -5.60
C MET A 99 1.03 1.47 -6.53
N MET A 100 0.07 0.59 -6.22
CA MET A 100 -1.12 0.35 -7.04
C MET A 100 -2.26 1.34 -6.76
N LEU A 101 -2.16 2.13 -5.69
CA LEU A 101 -3.18 3.12 -5.36
C LEU A 101 -3.19 4.25 -6.40
N PRO A 102 -4.36 4.61 -6.97
CA PRO A 102 -4.50 5.80 -7.78
C PRO A 102 -4.50 7.05 -6.89
N ALA A 103 -3.98 8.15 -7.41
CA ALA A 103 -4.13 9.45 -6.77
C ALA A 103 -5.62 9.83 -6.76
N LEU A 104 -6.14 10.17 -5.58
CA LEU A 104 -7.53 10.59 -5.46
C LEU A 104 -7.73 12.02 -5.99
N PRO A 105 -8.88 12.31 -6.63
CA PRO A 105 -9.18 13.66 -7.05
C PRO A 105 -9.32 14.58 -5.83
N THR A 106 -8.87 15.82 -6.02
CA THR A 106 -8.92 16.88 -5.01
C THR A 106 -9.93 17.95 -5.43
N THR A 107 -10.62 18.54 -4.46
CA THR A 107 -11.48 19.71 -4.67
C THR A 107 -10.98 20.87 -3.82
N LEU A 108 -11.02 22.08 -4.36
CA LEU A 108 -10.62 23.30 -3.64
C LEU A 108 -11.84 23.90 -2.92
N SER A 109 -11.67 24.23 -1.66
CA SER A 109 -12.67 24.91 -0.83
C SER A 109 -12.00 26.03 -0.03
N GLY A 110 -12.03 27.25 -0.57
CA GLY A 110 -11.27 28.38 -0.04
C GLY A 110 -9.75 28.13 -0.15
N THR A 111 -9.04 28.19 0.98
CA THR A 111 -7.61 27.85 1.08
C THR A 111 -7.34 26.38 1.41
N GLU A 112 -8.39 25.56 1.49
CA GLU A 112 -8.28 24.13 1.81
C GLU A 112 -8.44 23.27 0.55
N THR A 113 -7.60 22.25 0.44
CA THR A 113 -7.80 21.13 -0.48
C THR A 113 -8.55 20.02 0.26
N ILE A 114 -9.63 19.53 -0.34
CA ILE A 114 -10.48 18.48 0.18
C ILE A 114 -10.27 17.21 -0.64
N ILE A 115 -10.09 16.09 0.05
CA ILE A 115 -10.09 14.75 -0.52
C ILE A 115 -11.23 13.96 0.10
N SER A 116 -12.16 13.48 -0.73
CA SER A 116 -13.26 12.62 -0.27
C SER A 116 -12.79 11.17 -0.21
N LEU A 117 -12.90 10.55 0.97
CA LEU A 117 -12.56 9.14 1.12
C LEU A 117 -13.49 8.26 0.28
N PRO A 118 -12.94 7.33 -0.52
CA PRO A 118 -13.75 6.34 -1.24
C PRO A 118 -14.52 5.46 -0.27
N THR A 119 -15.69 4.94 -0.67
CA THR A 119 -16.44 3.99 0.13
C THR A 119 -15.59 2.74 0.43
N PRO A 120 -15.56 2.22 1.68
CA PRO A 120 -14.76 1.04 2.04
C PRO A 120 -15.02 -0.18 1.16
N SER A 121 -16.27 -0.40 0.74
CA SER A 121 -16.69 -1.53 -0.10
C SER A 121 -16.58 -1.27 -1.61
N ALA A 122 -15.87 -0.22 -2.03
CA ALA A 122 -15.67 0.08 -3.44
C ALA A 122 -14.99 -1.10 -4.17
N ARG A 123 -15.49 -1.41 -5.38
CA ARG A 123 -14.95 -2.51 -6.20
C ARG A 123 -13.55 -2.23 -6.76
N ALA A 124 -13.22 -0.96 -6.95
CA ALA A 124 -11.92 -0.53 -7.46
C ALA A 124 -10.96 -0.29 -6.29
N LEU A 125 -9.68 -0.61 -6.49
CA LEU A 125 -8.64 -0.29 -5.52
C LEU A 125 -8.40 1.22 -5.53
N GLN A 126 -8.90 1.90 -4.51
CA GLN A 126 -8.71 3.35 -4.28
C GLN A 126 -8.16 3.66 -2.89
N ARG A 127 -8.21 2.67 -1.98
CA ARG A 127 -7.80 2.75 -0.59
C ARG A 127 -7.34 1.38 -0.10
N LEU A 128 -6.50 1.36 0.92
CA LEU A 128 -6.22 0.18 1.73
C LEU A 128 -6.85 0.34 3.09
N ASP A 129 -7.54 -0.71 3.53
CA ASP A 129 -8.22 -0.75 4.83
C ASP A 129 -7.64 -1.86 5.69
N PHE A 130 -7.22 -1.48 6.90
CA PHE A 130 -6.73 -2.40 7.92
C PHE A 130 -7.76 -2.55 9.03
N ASP A 131 -7.88 -3.77 9.53
CA ASP A 131 -8.82 -4.20 10.55
C ASP A 131 -8.18 -4.04 11.94
N PRO A 132 -8.61 -3.06 12.76
CA PRO A 132 -8.06 -2.87 14.10
C PRO A 132 -8.28 -4.07 15.02
N GLY A 133 -9.29 -4.90 14.78
CA GLY A 133 -9.54 -6.12 15.54
C GLY A 133 -8.40 -7.15 15.44
N ARG A 134 -7.54 -7.03 14.41
CA ARG A 134 -6.35 -7.87 14.24
C ARG A 134 -5.10 -7.29 14.91
N ILE A 135 -5.18 -6.08 15.46
CA ILE A 135 -4.10 -5.39 16.17
C ILE A 135 -4.64 -4.77 17.48
N PRO A 136 -5.21 -5.59 18.38
CA PRO A 136 -6.03 -5.09 19.50
C PRO A 136 -5.22 -4.29 20.53
N GLN A 137 -3.94 -4.62 20.75
CA GLN A 137 -3.12 -3.92 21.74
C GLN A 137 -2.90 -2.45 21.32
N GLU A 138 -2.38 -2.23 20.12
CA GLU A 138 -2.09 -0.88 19.61
C GLU A 138 -3.38 -0.11 19.33
N TRP A 139 -4.46 -0.80 18.95
CA TRP A 139 -5.78 -0.19 18.83
C TRP A 139 -6.30 0.32 20.18
N ASN A 140 -6.21 -0.49 21.24
CA ASN A 140 -6.65 -0.08 22.58
C ASN A 140 -5.78 1.07 23.12
N GLU A 141 -4.46 1.04 22.88
CA GLU A 141 -3.56 2.16 23.20
C GLU A 141 -3.96 3.44 22.45
N TYR A 142 -4.36 3.33 21.17
CA TYR A 142 -4.86 4.46 20.39
C TYR A 142 -6.16 5.03 20.94
N VAL A 143 -7.15 4.18 21.25
CA VAL A 143 -8.44 4.63 21.78
C VAL A 143 -8.29 5.26 23.16
N ALA A 144 -7.36 4.77 23.99
CA ALA A 144 -7.11 5.29 25.33
C ALA A 144 -6.38 6.65 25.37
N ASN A 145 -5.63 7.00 24.31
CA ASN A 145 -4.79 8.19 24.27
C ASN A 145 -5.25 9.17 23.17
N ALA A 146 -5.59 10.42 23.55
CA ALA A 146 -6.07 11.50 22.67
C ALA A 146 -5.29 11.66 21.34
N PRO A 147 -5.91 12.21 20.26
CA PRO A 147 -5.55 11.87 18.89
C PRO A 147 -4.39 12.71 18.33
N GLY A 148 -3.51 12.04 17.57
CA GLY A 148 -2.33 12.61 16.91
C GLY A 148 -1.14 11.65 16.98
N ALA A 149 -0.34 11.77 18.04
CA ALA A 149 0.82 10.90 18.29
C ALA A 149 0.46 9.41 18.36
N SER A 150 -0.70 9.08 18.95
CA SER A 150 -1.21 7.71 19.05
C SER A 150 -1.52 7.10 17.67
N LEU A 151 -2.07 7.90 16.74
CA LEU A 151 -2.40 7.45 15.39
C LEU A 151 -1.14 7.18 14.58
N ARG A 152 -0.17 8.09 14.67
CA ARG A 152 1.14 7.94 14.04
C ARG A 152 1.85 6.68 14.53
N ARG A 153 1.83 6.42 15.83
CA ARG A 153 2.39 5.18 16.42
C ARG A 153 1.68 3.95 15.88
N LEU A 154 0.35 3.95 15.86
CA LEU A 154 -0.46 2.84 15.33
C LEU A 154 -0.10 2.52 13.87
N PHE A 155 -0.05 3.52 12.99
CA PHE A 155 0.37 3.31 11.60
C PHE A 155 1.83 2.88 11.47
N SER A 156 2.72 3.36 12.33
CA SER A 156 4.13 2.91 12.34
C SER A 156 4.20 1.41 12.58
N THR A 157 3.47 0.90 13.58
CA THR A 157 3.40 -0.54 13.87
C THR A 157 2.82 -1.33 12.68
N VAL A 158 1.71 -0.86 12.10
CA VAL A 158 1.10 -1.51 10.93
C VAL A 158 2.10 -1.62 9.78
N LEU A 159 2.84 -0.54 9.49
CA LEU A 159 3.82 -0.51 8.41
C LEU A 159 5.01 -1.44 8.69
N GLU A 160 5.62 -1.38 9.88
CA GLU A 160 6.75 -2.23 10.22
C GLU A 160 6.39 -3.72 10.23
N HIS A 161 5.22 -4.08 10.74
CA HIS A 161 4.72 -5.45 10.70
C HIS A 161 4.47 -5.96 9.27
N ASN A 162 4.32 -5.05 8.31
CA ASN A 162 4.23 -5.32 6.88
C ASN A 162 5.60 -5.25 6.17
N GLY A 163 6.71 -5.10 6.89
CA GLY A 163 8.08 -5.13 6.37
C GLY A 163 8.56 -3.80 5.77
N TYR A 164 7.99 -2.68 6.20
CA TYR A 164 8.52 -1.35 5.90
C TYR A 164 9.51 -0.90 6.98
N VAL A 165 10.51 -0.13 6.56
CA VAL A 165 11.41 0.60 7.45
C VAL A 165 10.81 1.99 7.67
N VAL A 166 10.37 2.29 8.89
CA VAL A 166 9.71 3.54 9.25
C VAL A 166 10.68 4.46 9.99
N ASN A 167 10.80 5.70 9.53
CA ASN A 167 11.57 6.72 10.23
C ASN A 167 10.73 7.35 11.36
N ARG A 168 10.87 6.79 12.58
CA ARG A 168 10.17 7.25 13.79
C ARG A 168 10.70 8.57 14.34
N THR A 169 11.97 8.90 14.08
CA THR A 169 12.63 10.12 14.59
C THR A 169 12.29 11.36 13.78
N SER A 170 11.63 11.20 12.63
CA SER A 170 11.12 12.29 11.81
C SER A 170 10.00 13.05 12.54
N ARG A 171 10.34 13.96 13.45
CA ARG A 171 9.52 15.17 13.74
C ARG A 171 9.65 16.20 12.61
N ILE A 172 10.19 15.76 11.50
CA ILE A 172 10.76 16.52 10.41
C ILE A 172 9.63 17.12 9.56
N LEU A 173 8.56 16.36 9.27
CA LEU A 173 7.45 16.70 8.37
C LEU A 173 6.23 17.39 9.03
N SER A 174 6.45 18.14 10.12
CA SER A 174 5.46 18.37 11.20
C SER A 174 5.18 17.06 11.97
N GLU A 175 4.55 17.11 13.14
CA GLU A 175 4.31 15.90 13.94
C GLU A 175 3.35 14.89 13.27
N ASP A 176 2.82 15.24 12.10
CA ASP A 176 1.67 14.58 11.45
C ASP A 176 2.04 13.74 10.22
N ALA A 177 3.32 13.36 10.05
CA ALA A 177 3.71 12.48 8.95
C ALA A 177 4.72 11.38 9.32
N LEU A 178 4.70 10.30 8.53
CA LEU A 178 5.66 9.20 8.54
C LEU A 178 6.35 9.09 7.19
N LEU A 179 7.67 9.10 7.23
CA LEU A 179 8.52 8.69 6.12
C LEU A 179 8.85 7.21 6.28
N PHE A 180 8.65 6.42 5.23
CA PHE A 180 8.99 5.01 5.25
C PHE A 180 9.30 4.48 3.85
N HIS A 181 10.02 3.36 3.81
CA HIS A 181 10.36 2.69 2.56
C HIS A 181 10.35 1.17 2.76
N ARG A 182 10.45 0.42 1.66
CA ARG A 182 10.65 -1.02 1.69
C ARG A 182 11.97 -1.33 0.99
N GLU A 183 12.80 -2.19 1.58
CA GLU A 183 14.02 -2.65 0.92
C GLU A 183 13.70 -3.38 -0.39
N GLY A 184 14.50 -3.15 -1.42
CA GLY A 184 14.28 -3.69 -2.76
C GLY A 184 13.16 -3.02 -3.56
N LEU A 185 12.51 -1.99 -3.02
CA LEU A 185 11.54 -1.17 -3.75
C LEU A 185 12.11 0.22 -4.03
N ASP A 186 12.11 0.62 -5.31
CA ASP A 186 12.55 1.94 -5.77
C ASP A 186 11.41 2.98 -5.62
N ALA A 187 11.01 3.19 -4.35
CA ALA A 187 10.02 4.18 -3.94
C ALA A 187 10.17 4.54 -2.46
N VAL A 188 9.89 5.80 -2.15
CA VAL A 188 9.81 6.31 -0.77
C VAL A 188 8.38 6.81 -0.54
N PHE A 189 7.83 6.53 0.63
CA PHE A 189 6.46 6.88 0.97
C PHE A 189 6.42 7.94 2.07
N VAL A 190 5.51 8.90 1.91
CA VAL A 190 5.19 9.91 2.92
C VAL A 190 3.72 9.76 3.29
N LEU A 191 3.43 9.27 4.50
CA LEU A 191 2.07 9.11 5.02
C LEU A 191 1.74 10.23 5.99
N ARG A 192 0.68 11.00 5.71
CA ARG A 192 0.21 12.12 6.55
C ARG A 192 -1.11 11.82 7.24
N PHE A 193 -1.37 12.50 8.35
CA PHE A 193 -2.58 12.31 9.16
C PHE A 193 -3.44 13.60 9.23
N PRO A 194 -4.09 14.02 8.13
CA PRO A 194 -4.94 15.20 8.13
C PRO A 194 -6.20 14.99 8.98
N VAL A 195 -6.77 16.10 9.45
CA VAL A 195 -8.07 16.08 10.13
C VAL A 195 -9.13 15.53 9.17
N THR A 196 -9.82 14.48 9.62
CA THR A 196 -10.92 13.85 8.88
C THR A 196 -12.24 14.33 9.45
N THR A 197 -13.09 14.87 8.58
CA THR A 197 -14.44 15.30 8.93
C THR A 197 -15.37 14.09 9.14
N LEU A 198 -16.50 14.30 9.82
CA LEU A 198 -17.53 13.27 10.03
C LEU A 198 -18.06 12.64 8.73
N LEU A 199 -17.98 13.38 7.61
CA LEU A 199 -18.39 12.91 6.28
C LEU A 199 -17.28 12.11 5.56
N GLY A 200 -16.14 11.86 6.20
CA GLY A 200 -15.00 11.16 5.59
C GLY A 200 -14.17 12.03 4.66
N ASN A 201 -14.38 13.35 4.64
CA ASN A 201 -13.50 14.25 3.88
C ASN A 201 -12.24 14.58 4.69
N MET A 202 -11.09 14.49 4.06
CA MET A 202 -9.80 14.94 4.59
C MET A 202 -9.50 16.35 4.10
N LYS A 203 -9.14 17.24 5.03
CA LYS A 203 -8.81 18.65 4.72
C LYS A 203 -7.30 18.88 4.79
N ARG A 204 -6.77 19.65 3.84
CA ARG A 204 -5.35 19.99 3.71
C ARG A 204 -5.16 21.47 3.42
N HIS A 205 -4.16 22.08 4.04
CA HIS A 205 -3.77 23.47 3.78
C HIS A 205 -2.61 23.60 2.78
N ALA A 206 -1.98 22.48 2.40
CA ALA A 206 -0.77 22.48 1.59
C ALA A 206 -0.74 21.30 0.62
N ALA A 207 -0.22 21.55 -0.59
CA ALA A 207 -0.04 20.54 -1.63
C ALA A 207 0.93 19.42 -1.17
N PRO A 208 0.78 18.18 -1.65
CA PRO A 208 1.72 17.10 -1.35
C PRO A 208 3.15 17.52 -1.72
N GLY A 209 4.11 17.33 -0.83
CA GLY A 209 5.52 17.64 -1.08
C GLY A 209 5.92 19.12 -0.99
N SER A 210 4.97 20.04 -0.80
CA SER A 210 5.30 21.48 -0.65
C SER A 210 6.22 21.76 0.55
N GLU A 211 6.13 20.94 1.59
CA GLU A 211 6.99 20.98 2.77
C GLU A 211 8.46 20.66 2.48
N LEU A 212 8.76 19.83 1.46
CA LEU A 212 10.13 19.51 1.10
C LEU A 212 10.86 20.73 0.51
N ASN A 213 10.09 21.71 0.02
CA ASN A 213 10.58 22.97 -0.53
C ASN A 213 10.61 24.09 0.53
N ASP A 214 10.15 23.85 1.77
CA ASP A 214 10.15 24.85 2.83
C ASP A 214 11.58 25.06 3.37
N PRO A 215 12.17 26.28 3.27
CA PRO A 215 13.50 26.55 3.82
C PRO A 215 13.60 26.31 5.34
N ALA A 216 12.50 26.53 6.09
CA ALA A 216 12.46 26.29 7.53
C ALA A 216 12.46 24.77 7.84
N TYR A 217 11.85 23.97 6.97
CA TYR A 217 11.93 22.51 7.01
C TYR A 217 13.37 22.05 6.75
N ARG A 218 14.03 22.55 5.68
CA ARG A 218 15.44 22.22 5.37
C ARG A 218 16.41 22.62 6.49
N ALA A 219 16.14 23.73 7.18
CA ALA A 219 16.94 24.16 8.32
C ALA A 219 16.76 23.24 9.55
N ARG A 220 15.56 22.69 9.79
CA ARG A 220 15.26 21.79 10.92
C ARG A 220 15.87 20.40 10.81
N ILE A 221 15.96 19.88 9.58
CA ILE A 221 16.48 18.52 9.32
C ILE A 221 18.01 18.46 9.36
N GLY A 222 18.68 19.58 9.10
CA GLY A 222 20.13 19.64 8.95
C GLY A 222 20.62 19.01 7.64
N GLU A 223 21.76 19.50 7.16
CA GLU A 223 22.31 19.12 5.84
C GLU A 223 22.60 17.63 5.69
N ALA A 224 23.11 16.95 6.73
CA ALA A 224 23.46 15.53 6.63
C ALA A 224 22.22 14.62 6.47
N GLN A 225 21.14 14.90 7.20
CA GLN A 225 19.89 14.14 7.06
C GLN A 225 19.16 14.55 5.78
N TRP A 226 19.24 15.82 5.37
CA TRP A 226 18.73 16.26 4.08
C TRP A 226 19.47 15.59 2.92
N GLN A 227 20.79 15.41 3.00
CA GLN A 227 21.57 14.70 1.98
C GLN A 227 21.22 13.21 1.93
N GLU A 228 21.10 12.54 3.07
CA GLU A 228 20.64 11.14 3.10
C GLU A 228 19.21 11.02 2.56
N LEU A 229 18.34 11.97 2.92
CA LEU A 229 16.97 12.05 2.44
C LEU A 229 16.94 12.36 0.94
N SER A 230 17.70 13.32 0.43
CA SER A 230 17.74 13.73 -0.98
C SER A 230 18.44 12.70 -1.87
N ASN A 231 19.44 11.99 -1.34
CA ASN A 231 20.08 10.86 -2.02
C ASN A 231 19.10 9.68 -2.18
N ARG A 232 18.11 9.56 -1.27
CA ARG A 232 17.03 8.56 -1.34
C ARG A 232 15.77 9.07 -2.05
N LEU A 233 15.48 10.36 -1.96
CA LEU A 233 14.38 11.05 -2.62
C LEU A 233 14.86 11.51 -4.00
N ASP A 234 14.93 10.57 -4.92
CA ASP A 234 14.64 10.95 -6.29
C ASP A 234 13.18 11.44 -6.28
N LEU A 235 12.94 12.75 -6.39
CA LEU A 235 11.63 13.37 -6.11
C LEU A 235 10.51 12.76 -6.98
N ASP A 236 10.87 12.21 -8.16
CA ASP A 236 10.00 11.47 -9.07
C ASP A 236 9.52 10.11 -8.51
N LYS A 237 10.10 9.65 -7.40
CA LYS A 237 9.85 8.34 -6.79
C LYS A 237 9.13 8.43 -5.44
N VAL A 238 8.74 9.63 -5.03
CA VAL A 238 7.99 9.85 -3.78
C VAL A 238 6.51 9.58 -4.01
N ILE A 239 5.92 8.79 -3.12
CA ILE A 239 4.48 8.53 -3.12
C ILE A 239 3.87 9.13 -1.86
N TYR A 240 2.96 10.08 -2.05
CA TYR A 240 2.25 10.74 -0.97
C TYR A 240 0.97 9.99 -0.63
N LEU A 241 0.79 9.75 0.66
CA LEU A 241 -0.30 8.97 1.22
C LEU A 241 -0.96 9.72 2.36
N LEU A 242 -2.24 9.42 2.59
CA LEU A 242 -3.00 9.91 3.73
C LEU A 242 -3.50 8.75 4.56
N GLY A 243 -3.32 8.86 5.87
CA GLY A 243 -3.71 7.89 6.88
C GLY A 243 -4.77 8.49 7.81
N SER A 244 -5.78 7.71 8.14
CA SER A 244 -6.78 8.09 9.15
C SER A 244 -7.50 6.88 9.72
N THR A 245 -8.40 7.11 10.67
CA THR A 245 -9.41 6.15 11.10
C THR A 245 -10.77 6.55 10.53
N GLN A 246 -11.55 5.60 10.04
CA GLN A 246 -12.91 5.86 9.57
C GLN A 246 -13.90 4.89 10.22
N PRO A 247 -14.98 5.39 10.84
CA PRO A 247 -16.09 4.55 11.26
C PRO A 247 -16.82 4.02 10.03
N ILE A 248 -17.03 2.71 9.96
CA ILE A 248 -17.73 2.02 8.87
C ILE A 248 -19.09 1.47 9.31
N SER A 249 -19.30 1.31 10.62
CA SER A 249 -20.58 1.05 11.28
C SER A 249 -20.53 1.60 12.72
N SER A 250 -21.60 1.43 13.49
CA SER A 250 -21.69 1.86 14.90
C SER A 250 -20.53 1.36 15.76
N ASP A 251 -20.10 0.13 15.53
CA ASP A 251 -19.15 -0.59 16.39
C ASP A 251 -17.84 -0.93 15.68
N GLN A 252 -17.70 -0.53 14.41
CA GLN A 252 -16.56 -0.89 13.59
C GLN A 252 -15.89 0.34 12.99
N THR A 253 -14.60 0.46 13.27
CA THR A 253 -13.69 1.44 12.69
C THR A 253 -12.62 0.73 11.88
N THR A 254 -12.13 1.35 10.81
CA THR A 254 -11.00 0.85 10.03
C THR A 254 -9.87 1.88 9.99
N LEU A 255 -8.62 1.41 9.88
CA LEU A 255 -7.49 2.26 9.52
C LEU A 255 -7.42 2.34 8.01
N VAL A 256 -7.39 3.55 7.46
CA VAL A 256 -7.40 3.78 6.02
C VAL A 256 -6.08 4.39 5.56
N ILE A 257 -5.58 3.91 4.41
CA ILE A 257 -4.54 4.56 3.62
C ILE A 257 -5.08 4.87 2.22
N VAL A 258 -4.95 6.10 1.76
CA VAL A 258 -5.22 6.53 0.38
C VAL A 258 -4.02 7.24 -0.21
N ARG A 259 -3.94 7.35 -1.54
CA ARG A 259 -2.90 8.12 -2.23
C ARG A 259 -3.40 9.50 -2.61
N GLU A 260 -2.54 10.49 -2.42
CA GLU A 260 -2.72 11.87 -2.90
C GLU A 260 -1.64 12.22 -3.93
N GLY A 261 -1.92 13.24 -4.77
CA GLY A 261 -0.98 13.75 -5.77
C GLY A 261 -1.20 13.15 -7.15
#